data_AF-A0A543I205-F1
#
_entry.id   AF-A0A543I205-F1
#
_cell.length_a   1.000
_cell.length_b   1.000
_cell.length_c   1.000
_cell.angle_alpha   90.00
_cell.angle_beta   90.00
_cell.angle_gamma   90.00
#
_symmetry.space_group_name_H-M   'P 1'
#
loop_
_entity.id
_entity.type
_entity.pdbx_description
1 polymer ?
#
loop_
_entity_poly.entity_id
_entity_poly.type
_entity_poly.pdbx_seq_one_letter_code
_entity_poly.pdbx_strand_id
1 'polypeptide(L)'
;MLLRHVIRWFVIVVVALHGLLHLLGAVKGFGWAAVPALSTAIGPWLALVWLVVAVLMLAVAVLLARGSCPWWLPLVAAVGSQVLVLSAWQDASAGTAVNLLLLVVAAHAWARTGPQSLRADYARHVEAALTQTRPAGFVTGDHLDDLPEPVARLLHHVGAVDRPAVVGFRATIHGRIRGGPAKPWMPFTGEQVNVYGSEPCRLFFMDATMFGLPVDVLHLFDRQGATMRVRLASVVPIVSAAGDEMDRAETVTVLNDLCLLVPAALVGAPIVWTSPPGENDTATAEFTLGRRTVTAALSIDADGRLTDFVSDDRLRARPTGARSPGSAGRLRCAPRASGRATGYAVRARRAGTRPSPREPSPTSSSSSTTGPPSRVRRGRQREPSLQRARVGRPP
;
A
#
# COMPACT_ATOMS: atom_id res chain seq x y z
N MET A 1 -7.40 -6.54 15.74
CA MET A 1 -8.32 -5.86 14.81
C MET A 1 -9.61 -5.39 15.49
N LEU A 2 -10.22 -6.18 16.39
CA LEU A 2 -11.47 -5.82 17.08
C LEU A 2 -11.39 -4.46 17.81
N LEU A 3 -10.37 -4.24 18.64
CA LEU A 3 -10.22 -2.99 19.39
C LEU A 3 -10.17 -1.73 18.50
N ARG A 4 -9.36 -1.75 17.42
CA ARG A 4 -9.29 -0.64 16.44
C ARG A 4 -10.65 -0.36 15.78
N HIS A 5 -11.44 -1.41 15.51
CA HIS A 5 -12.78 -1.26 14.96
C HIS A 5 -13.76 -0.67 15.98
N VAL A 6 -13.74 -1.16 17.22
CA VAL A 6 -14.60 -0.65 18.32
C VAL A 6 -14.33 0.83 18.58
N ILE A 7 -13.05 1.21 18.76
CA ILE A 7 -12.68 2.62 18.99
C ILE A 7 -13.14 3.50 17.84
N ARG A 8 -12.93 3.07 16.58
CA ARG A 8 -13.36 3.83 15.40
C ARG A 8 -14.87 4.07 15.39
N TRP A 9 -15.67 3.02 15.64
CA TRP A 9 -17.13 3.15 15.64
C TRP A 9 -17.65 3.96 16.83
N PHE A 10 -17.03 3.84 18.00
CA PHE A 10 -17.33 4.69 19.14
C PHE A 10 -17.16 6.18 18.80
N VAL A 11 -16.01 6.56 18.23
CA VAL A 11 -15.75 7.94 17.78
C VAL A 11 -16.78 8.40 16.75
N ILE A 12 -17.09 7.56 15.75
CA ILE A 12 -18.09 7.88 14.72
C ILE A 12 -19.45 8.19 15.34
N VAL A 13 -19.92 7.34 16.26
CA VAL A 13 -21.23 7.52 16.92
C VAL A 13 -21.24 8.80 17.75
N VAL A 14 -20.21 9.04 18.57
CA VAL A 14 -20.12 10.26 19.39
C VAL A 14 -20.13 11.52 18.53
N VAL A 15 -19.36 11.55 17.45
CA VAL A 15 -19.31 12.70 16.52
C VAL A 15 -20.65 12.88 15.79
N ALA A 16 -21.29 11.79 15.35
CA ALA A 16 -22.59 11.85 14.69
C ALA A 16 -23.67 12.40 15.63
N LEU A 17 -23.74 11.89 16.87
CA LEU A 17 -24.70 12.37 17.87
C LEU A 17 -24.47 13.85 18.20
N HIS A 18 -23.22 14.27 18.38
CA HIS A 18 -22.88 15.68 18.60
C HIS A 18 -23.29 16.55 17.41
N GLY A 19 -23.04 16.09 16.17
CA GLY A 19 -23.53 16.76 14.96
C GLY A 19 -25.05 16.88 14.91
N LEU A 20 -25.79 15.85 15.33
CA LEU A 20 -27.25 15.90 15.42
C LEU A 20 -27.74 16.89 16.49
N LEU A 21 -27.04 17.00 17.63
CA LEU A 21 -27.37 17.99 18.65
C LEU A 21 -27.22 19.43 18.13
N HIS A 22 -26.27 19.69 17.22
CA HIS A 22 -26.16 21.00 16.57
C HIS A 22 -27.39 21.37 15.71
N LEU A 23 -28.19 20.40 15.25
CA LEU A 23 -29.43 20.71 14.54
C LEU A 23 -30.46 21.44 15.42
N LEU A 24 -30.38 21.30 16.75
CA LEU A 24 -31.26 22.00 17.69
C LEU A 24 -31.10 23.53 17.61
N GLY A 25 -29.89 24.03 17.39
CA GLY A 25 -29.64 25.46 17.20
C GLY A 25 -30.25 25.99 15.90
N ALA A 26 -30.21 25.18 14.82
CA ALA A 26 -30.86 25.52 13.56
C ALA A 26 -32.40 25.53 13.69
N VAL A 27 -32.97 24.49 14.30
CA VAL A 27 -34.42 24.39 14.59
C VAL A 27 -34.90 25.60 15.38
N LYS A 28 -34.16 25.99 16.43
CA LYS A 28 -34.50 27.13 17.28
C LYS A 28 -34.41 28.45 16.51
N GLY A 29 -33.29 28.76 15.87
CA GLY A 29 -33.09 30.09 15.29
C GLY A 29 -33.75 30.33 13.93
N PHE A 30 -34.19 29.27 13.24
CA PHE A 30 -35.14 29.39 12.12
C PHE A 30 -36.61 29.40 12.57
N GLY A 31 -36.88 29.17 13.86
CA GLY A 31 -38.24 29.18 14.40
C GLY A 31 -39.08 27.98 13.97
N TRP A 32 -38.46 26.83 13.65
CA TRP A 32 -39.19 25.62 13.26
C TRP A 32 -39.90 24.96 14.44
N ALA A 33 -39.31 25.00 15.64
CA ALA A 33 -39.91 24.50 16.87
C ALA A 33 -39.30 25.17 18.11
N ALA A 34 -40.01 25.11 19.24
CA ALA A 34 -39.47 25.51 20.52
C ALA A 34 -38.40 24.51 20.98
N VAL A 35 -37.24 25.03 21.41
CA VAL A 35 -36.13 24.23 21.95
C VAL A 35 -35.79 24.77 23.34
N PRO A 36 -36.44 24.25 24.41
CA PRO A 36 -36.21 24.69 25.79
C PRO A 36 -34.80 24.40 26.29
N ALA A 37 -34.15 23.40 25.72
CA ALA A 37 -32.78 23.00 26.06
C ALA A 37 -31.72 24.05 25.68
N LEU A 38 -32.05 25.05 24.85
CA LEU A 38 -31.19 26.17 24.54
C LEU A 38 -31.86 27.44 25.06
N SER A 39 -31.34 28.03 26.12
CA SER A 39 -31.89 29.23 26.76
C SER A 39 -31.53 30.50 25.99
N THR A 40 -30.36 30.53 25.34
CA THR A 40 -29.85 31.68 24.60
C THR A 40 -30.65 31.92 23.31
N ALA A 41 -30.97 33.18 23.00
CA ALA A 41 -31.63 33.54 21.74
C ALA A 41 -30.70 33.30 20.54
N ILE A 42 -31.21 32.64 19.49
CA ILE A 42 -30.45 32.33 18.27
C ILE A 42 -31.16 33.02 17.10
N GLY A 43 -30.47 33.95 16.44
CA GLY A 43 -30.97 34.58 15.21
C GLY A 43 -30.76 33.69 13.97
N PRO A 44 -31.40 34.02 12.83
CA PRO A 44 -31.37 33.18 11.63
C PRO A 44 -29.97 32.97 11.03
N TRP A 45 -29.10 33.99 11.09
CA TRP A 45 -27.72 33.85 10.62
C TRP A 45 -26.89 32.90 11.49
N LEU A 46 -27.08 32.96 12.80
CA LEU A 46 -26.41 32.04 13.71
C LEU A 46 -26.97 30.62 13.54
N ALA A 47 -28.28 30.46 13.33
CA ALA A 47 -28.91 29.17 13.00
C ALA A 47 -28.33 28.54 11.73
N LEU A 48 -28.01 29.33 10.70
CA LEU A 48 -27.30 28.84 9.52
C LEU A 48 -25.91 28.30 9.88
N VAL A 49 -25.15 28.97 10.77
CA VAL A 49 -23.85 28.46 11.24
C VAL A 49 -24.01 27.15 12.01
N TRP A 50 -25.01 27.03 12.89
CA TRP A 50 -25.35 25.77 13.57
C TRP A 50 -25.63 24.64 12.58
N LEU A 51 -26.42 24.92 11.52
CA LEU A 51 -26.69 23.94 10.47
C LEU A 51 -25.43 23.52 9.70
N VAL A 52 -24.58 24.48 9.33
CA VAL A 52 -23.31 24.19 8.63
C VAL A 52 -22.39 23.32 9.49
N VAL A 53 -22.24 23.65 10.78
CA VAL A 53 -21.45 22.85 11.72
C VAL A 53 -22.02 21.44 11.89
N ALA A 54 -23.35 21.29 11.98
CA ALA A 54 -24.00 19.98 12.01
C ALA A 54 -23.66 19.14 10.77
N VAL A 55 -23.77 19.73 9.57
CA VAL A 55 -23.42 19.06 8.30
C VAL A 55 -21.94 18.68 8.27
N LEU A 56 -21.03 19.57 8.70
CA LEU A 56 -19.60 19.28 8.79
C LEU A 56 -19.31 18.09 9.71
N MET A 57 -19.93 18.04 10.90
CA MET A 57 -19.78 16.93 11.85
C MET A 57 -20.29 15.60 11.28
N LEU A 58 -21.44 15.62 10.62
CA LEU A 58 -21.98 14.42 9.95
C LEU A 58 -21.08 13.98 8.79
N ALA A 59 -20.52 14.91 8.03
CA ALA A 59 -19.55 14.61 6.98
C ALA A 59 -18.28 13.98 7.56
N VAL A 60 -17.77 14.48 8.71
CA VAL A 60 -16.65 13.85 9.44
C VAL A 60 -17.01 12.41 9.81
N ALA A 61 -18.17 12.16 10.41
CA ALA A 61 -18.60 10.82 10.80
C ALA A 61 -18.67 9.86 9.60
N VAL A 62 -19.26 10.29 8.49
CA VAL A 62 -19.34 9.49 7.24
C VAL A 62 -17.95 9.20 6.67
N LEU A 63 -17.07 10.20 6.60
CA LEU A 63 -15.73 10.01 6.03
C LEU A 63 -14.83 9.16 6.95
N LEU A 64 -14.99 9.24 8.27
CA LEU A 64 -14.36 8.32 9.23
C LEU A 64 -14.87 6.89 9.03
N ALA A 65 -16.18 6.71 8.79
CA ALA A 65 -16.78 5.42 8.48
C ALA A 65 -16.30 4.85 7.13
N ARG A 66 -15.87 5.69 6.18
CA ARG A 66 -15.24 5.27 4.91
C ARG A 66 -13.73 5.07 5.00
N GLY A 67 -13.08 5.54 6.08
CA GLY A 67 -11.63 5.52 6.22
C GLY A 67 -10.90 6.53 5.32
N SER A 68 -11.61 7.54 4.81
CA SER A 68 -11.10 8.53 3.86
C SER A 68 -11.18 9.98 4.39
N CYS A 69 -11.34 10.15 5.70
CA CYS A 69 -11.43 11.47 6.33
C CYS A 69 -10.07 12.19 6.29
N PRO A 70 -9.96 13.36 5.64
CA PRO A 70 -8.74 14.16 5.69
C PRO A 70 -8.59 14.79 7.08
N TRP A 71 -7.35 15.06 7.49
CA TRP A 71 -7.05 15.59 8.83
C TRP A 71 -7.66 16.97 9.13
N TRP A 72 -7.85 17.81 8.10
CA TRP A 72 -8.30 19.19 8.27
C TRP A 72 -9.79 19.30 8.56
N LEU A 73 -10.60 18.36 8.08
CA LEU A 73 -12.05 18.41 8.22
C LEU A 73 -12.52 18.31 9.69
N PRO A 74 -12.07 17.33 10.51
CA PRO A 74 -12.41 17.29 11.93
C PRO A 74 -11.87 18.50 12.70
N LEU A 75 -10.75 19.10 12.27
CA LEU A 75 -10.23 20.34 12.86
C LEU A 75 -11.20 21.51 12.62
N VAL A 76 -11.61 21.73 11.36
CA VAL A 76 -12.56 22.80 11.00
C VAL A 76 -13.90 22.60 11.72
N ALA A 77 -14.41 21.36 11.75
CA ALA A 77 -15.65 21.05 12.46
C ALA A 77 -15.55 21.32 13.97
N ALA A 78 -14.44 20.92 14.61
CA ALA A 78 -14.20 21.15 16.04
C ALA A 78 -14.11 22.65 16.35
N VAL A 79 -13.41 23.44 15.53
CA VAL A 79 -13.30 24.90 15.72
C VAL A 79 -14.68 25.56 15.58
N GLY A 80 -15.42 25.25 14.52
CA GLY A 80 -16.77 25.78 14.31
C GLY A 80 -17.72 25.39 15.45
N SER A 81 -17.70 24.13 15.88
CA SER A 81 -18.49 23.69 17.02
C SER A 81 -18.08 24.35 18.32
N GLN A 82 -16.79 24.61 18.55
CA GLN A 82 -16.34 25.21 19.80
C GLN A 82 -16.81 26.67 19.90
N VAL A 83 -16.80 27.42 18.80
CA VAL A 83 -17.35 28.78 18.76
C VAL A 83 -18.83 28.79 19.16
N LEU A 84 -19.62 27.85 18.62
CA LEU A 84 -21.04 27.73 18.97
C LEU A 84 -21.26 27.32 20.43
N VAL A 85 -20.47 26.37 20.94
CA VAL A 85 -20.51 25.94 22.35
C VAL A 85 -20.22 27.12 23.28
N LEU A 86 -19.21 27.95 22.96
CA LEU A 86 -18.90 29.14 23.75
C LEU A 86 -20.04 30.17 23.73
N SER A 87 -20.74 30.32 22.60
CA SER A 87 -21.90 31.23 22.48
C SER A 87 -23.13 30.79 23.28
N ALA A 88 -23.22 29.50 23.64
CA ALA A 88 -24.33 28.91 24.40
C ALA A 88 -23.81 28.09 25.59
N TRP A 89 -22.79 28.59 26.29
CA TRP A 89 -21.99 27.82 27.26
C TRP A 89 -22.81 27.11 28.34
N GLN A 90 -23.78 27.81 28.93
CA GLN A 90 -24.61 27.27 30.01
C GLN A 90 -25.37 26.01 29.58
N ASP A 91 -25.81 25.97 28.32
CA ASP A 91 -26.60 24.86 27.78
C ASP A 91 -25.73 23.78 27.11
N ALA A 92 -24.55 24.16 26.60
CA ALA A 92 -23.79 23.36 25.63
C ALA A 92 -22.35 23.00 26.07
N SER A 93 -21.89 23.40 27.26
CA SER A 93 -20.50 23.22 27.72
C SER A 93 -19.96 21.78 27.59
N ALA A 94 -20.81 20.77 27.82
CA ALA A 94 -20.47 19.34 27.65
C ALA A 94 -19.98 19.01 26.22
N GLY A 95 -20.42 19.76 25.21
CA GLY A 95 -19.95 19.63 23.83
C GLY A 95 -18.45 19.88 23.65
N THR A 96 -17.81 20.61 24.58
CA THR A 96 -16.36 20.82 24.58
C THR A 96 -15.59 19.49 24.65
N ALA A 97 -16.09 18.51 25.41
CA ALA A 97 -15.44 17.19 25.49
C ALA A 97 -15.40 16.47 24.13
N VAL A 98 -16.47 16.59 23.34
CA VAL A 98 -16.52 16.02 21.98
C VAL A 98 -15.57 16.76 21.03
N ASN A 99 -15.45 18.09 21.18
CA ASN A 99 -14.50 18.87 20.40
C ASN A 99 -13.04 18.49 20.72
N LEU A 100 -12.71 18.26 21.99
CA LEU A 100 -11.39 17.75 22.38
C LEU A 100 -11.11 16.37 21.73
N LEU A 101 -12.09 15.47 21.72
CA LEU A 101 -11.98 14.19 21.03
C LEU A 101 -11.72 14.38 19.52
N LEU A 102 -12.42 15.31 18.87
CA LEU A 102 -12.20 15.62 17.46
C LEU A 102 -10.82 16.21 17.19
N LEU A 103 -10.29 17.03 18.09
CA LEU A 103 -8.91 17.53 17.97
C LEU A 103 -7.90 16.39 18.05
N VAL A 104 -8.10 15.40 18.93
CA VAL A 104 -7.27 14.19 18.98
C VAL A 104 -7.37 13.40 17.67
N VAL A 105 -8.57 13.25 17.11
CA VAL A 105 -8.78 12.59 15.81
C VAL A 105 -8.06 13.34 14.68
N ALA A 106 -8.17 14.67 14.65
CA ALA A 106 -7.50 15.52 13.66
C ALA A 106 -5.97 15.43 13.77
N ALA A 107 -5.43 15.50 14.99
CA ALA A 107 -4.00 15.37 15.27
C ALA A 107 -3.46 14.00 14.87
N HIS A 108 -4.19 12.92 15.19
CA HIS A 108 -3.82 11.57 14.76
C HIS A 108 -3.86 11.41 13.23
N ALA A 109 -4.90 11.93 12.59
CA ALA A 109 -5.01 11.92 11.12
C ALA A 109 -3.86 12.70 10.46
N TRP A 110 -3.48 13.86 11.02
CA TRP A 110 -2.33 14.64 10.58
C TRP A 110 -1.02 13.87 10.77
N ALA A 111 -0.80 13.24 11.93
CA ALA A 111 0.39 12.43 12.16
C ALA A 111 0.52 11.27 11.17
N ARG A 112 -0.62 10.66 10.78
CA ARG A 112 -0.66 9.55 9.82
C ARG A 112 -0.53 9.97 8.35
N THR A 113 -1.11 11.10 7.96
CA THR A 113 -1.28 11.47 6.53
C THR A 113 -0.62 12.80 6.14
N GLY A 114 -0.19 13.58 7.11
CA GLY A 114 0.47 14.86 6.91
C GLY A 114 1.88 14.73 6.30
N PRO A 115 2.52 15.86 5.95
CA PRO A 115 3.78 15.88 5.19
C PRO A 115 4.94 15.15 5.86
N GLN A 116 4.96 15.09 7.19
CA GLN A 116 5.99 14.44 8.01
C GLN A 116 5.67 12.99 8.39
N SER A 117 4.52 12.48 7.95
CA SER A 117 4.13 11.09 8.18
C SER A 117 5.06 10.13 7.44
N LEU A 118 5.23 8.92 7.99
CA LEU A 118 5.98 7.86 7.30
C LEU A 118 5.36 7.50 5.95
N ARG A 119 4.05 7.65 5.80
CA ARG A 119 3.34 7.41 4.54
C ARG A 119 3.67 8.46 3.47
N ALA A 120 3.69 9.73 3.84
CA ALA A 120 4.12 10.80 2.93
C ALA A 120 5.59 10.62 2.54
N ASP A 121 6.41 10.17 3.48
CA ASP A 121 7.83 9.89 3.24
C ASP A 121 8.03 8.74 2.25
N TYR A 122 7.33 7.62 2.46
CA TYR A 122 7.28 6.51 1.52
C TYR A 122 6.87 6.98 0.11
N ALA A 123 5.79 7.76 0.00
CA ALA A 123 5.30 8.25 -1.28
C ALA A 123 6.34 9.11 -2.02
N ARG A 124 7.09 9.97 -1.32
CA ARG A 124 8.18 10.75 -1.92
C ARG A 124 9.31 9.87 -2.45
N HIS A 125 9.72 8.85 -1.70
CA HIS A 125 10.78 7.94 -2.15
C HIS A 125 10.33 7.11 -3.35
N VAL A 126 9.07 6.66 -3.36
CA VAL A 126 8.49 5.96 -4.50
C VAL A 126 8.48 6.83 -5.75
N GLU A 127 8.03 8.08 -5.64
CA GLU A 127 8.00 9.01 -6.76
C GLU A 127 9.42 9.28 -7.31
N ALA A 128 10.39 9.50 -6.42
CA ALA A 128 11.79 9.70 -6.79
C ALA A 128 12.37 8.48 -7.52
N ALA A 129 12.14 7.27 -7.00
CA ALA A 129 12.62 6.03 -7.60
C ALA A 129 12.02 5.79 -9.00
N LEU A 130 10.72 6.02 -9.17
CA LEU A 130 10.04 5.84 -10.46
C LEU A 130 10.48 6.87 -11.50
N THR A 131 10.78 8.10 -11.08
CA THR A 131 11.26 9.17 -11.99
C THR A 131 12.65 8.87 -12.55
N GLN A 132 13.50 8.19 -11.78
CA GLN A 132 14.87 7.84 -12.18
C GLN A 132 14.95 6.57 -13.04
N THR A 133 13.86 5.80 -13.12
CA THR A 133 13.83 4.51 -13.82
C THR A 133 13.91 4.72 -15.34
N ARG A 134 14.89 4.09 -16.00
CA ARG A 134 15.06 4.17 -17.46
C ARG A 134 14.44 2.95 -18.16
N PRO A 135 13.98 3.09 -19.43
CA PRO A 135 13.59 1.93 -20.23
C PRO A 135 14.77 0.96 -20.35
N ALA A 136 14.51 -0.32 -20.06
CA ALA A 136 15.47 -1.39 -20.32
C ALA A 136 15.17 -2.06 -21.67
N GLY A 137 16.16 -2.78 -22.20
CA GLY A 137 16.03 -3.57 -23.42
C GLY A 137 15.17 -4.82 -23.25
N PHE A 138 15.47 -5.86 -24.01
CA PHE A 138 14.82 -7.16 -23.91
C PHE A 138 15.76 -8.19 -23.29
N VAL A 139 15.19 -9.17 -22.58
CA VAL A 139 15.93 -10.35 -22.15
C VAL A 139 16.03 -11.30 -23.34
N THR A 140 17.22 -11.39 -23.95
CA THR A 140 17.54 -12.32 -25.05
C THR A 140 18.12 -13.64 -24.53
N GLY A 141 18.17 -14.66 -25.40
CA GLY A 141 18.80 -15.95 -25.12
C GLY A 141 20.29 -15.83 -24.76
N ASP A 142 21.02 -14.92 -25.40
CA ASP A 142 22.45 -14.67 -25.13
C ASP A 142 22.74 -14.35 -23.65
N HIS A 143 21.78 -13.72 -22.95
CA HIS A 143 21.95 -13.45 -21.52
C HIS A 143 21.90 -14.70 -20.63
N LEU A 144 21.32 -15.80 -21.13
CA LEU A 144 21.22 -17.07 -20.40
C LEU A 144 22.47 -17.92 -20.60
N ASP A 145 23.20 -17.73 -21.70
CA ASP A 145 24.41 -18.51 -22.03
C ASP A 145 25.52 -18.33 -20.98
N ASP A 146 25.59 -17.15 -20.36
CA ASP A 146 26.55 -16.82 -19.31
C ASP A 146 26.09 -17.24 -17.89
N LEU A 147 24.86 -17.75 -17.75
CA LEU A 147 24.30 -18.16 -16.46
C LEU A 147 24.52 -19.65 -16.22
N PRO A 148 24.69 -20.07 -14.95
CA PRO A 148 24.64 -21.49 -14.65
C PRO A 148 23.29 -22.08 -15.02
N GLU A 149 23.35 -23.32 -15.49
CA GLU A 149 22.20 -24.06 -16.00
C GLU A 149 20.96 -24.08 -15.05
N PRO A 150 21.09 -24.24 -13.71
CA PRO A 150 19.93 -24.08 -12.82
C PRO A 150 19.21 -22.72 -12.95
N VAL A 151 19.97 -21.64 -13.09
CA VAL A 151 19.45 -20.27 -13.19
C VAL A 151 18.84 -20.03 -14.56
N ALA A 152 19.50 -20.51 -15.64
CA ALA A 152 18.95 -20.45 -16.99
C ALA A 152 17.59 -21.18 -17.07
N ARG A 153 17.46 -22.38 -16.49
CA ARG A 153 16.18 -23.09 -16.38
C ARG A 153 15.13 -22.31 -15.61
N LEU A 154 15.48 -21.66 -14.51
CA LEU A 154 14.55 -20.80 -13.77
C LEU A 154 14.01 -19.68 -14.67
N LEU A 155 14.88 -19.02 -15.45
CA LEU A 155 14.48 -17.94 -16.35
C LEU A 155 13.59 -18.43 -17.51
N HIS A 156 13.87 -19.62 -18.04
CA HIS A 156 12.98 -20.28 -18.99
C HIS A 156 11.63 -20.62 -18.37
N HIS A 157 11.61 -21.19 -17.16
CA HIS A 157 10.39 -21.58 -16.46
C HIS A 157 9.44 -20.40 -16.24
N VAL A 158 9.98 -19.23 -15.84
CA VAL A 158 9.17 -18.02 -15.64
C VAL A 158 8.84 -17.27 -16.94
N GLY A 159 9.36 -17.72 -18.08
CA GLY A 159 9.13 -17.12 -19.39
C GLY A 159 9.77 -15.73 -19.55
N ALA A 160 10.98 -15.55 -19.03
CA ALA A 160 11.69 -14.27 -19.06
C ALA A 160 12.22 -13.92 -20.46
N VAL A 161 12.57 -14.91 -21.28
CA VAL A 161 13.17 -14.72 -22.62
C VAL A 161 12.16 -14.06 -23.58
N ASP A 162 12.67 -13.17 -24.44
CA ASP A 162 11.93 -12.34 -25.40
C ASP A 162 10.90 -11.39 -24.76
N ARG A 163 11.08 -11.08 -23.46
CA ARG A 163 10.29 -10.09 -22.74
C ARG A 163 11.09 -8.82 -22.49
N PRO A 164 10.42 -7.66 -22.34
CA PRO A 164 11.07 -6.46 -21.85
C PRO A 164 11.73 -6.72 -20.49
N ALA A 165 12.97 -6.26 -20.33
CA ALA A 165 13.70 -6.39 -19.09
C ALA A 165 12.97 -5.67 -17.95
N VAL A 166 12.90 -6.31 -16.79
CA VAL A 166 12.16 -5.80 -15.65
C VAL A 166 13.03 -4.85 -14.85
N VAL A 167 12.61 -3.59 -14.80
CA VAL A 167 13.31 -2.50 -14.10
C VAL A 167 12.84 -2.30 -12.67
N GLY A 168 11.81 -3.03 -12.23
CA GLY A 168 11.24 -2.90 -10.91
C GLY A 168 9.85 -3.53 -10.80
N PHE A 169 9.31 -3.53 -9.60
CA PHE A 169 7.95 -4.01 -9.35
C PHE A 169 7.28 -3.23 -8.20
N ARG A 170 5.96 -3.35 -8.15
CA ARG A 170 5.15 -2.98 -6.99
C ARG A 170 4.37 -4.19 -6.51
N ALA A 171 4.40 -4.44 -5.20
CA ALA A 171 3.65 -5.52 -4.57
C ALA A 171 2.78 -5.00 -3.41
N THR A 172 1.62 -5.62 -3.23
CA THR A 172 0.81 -5.49 -2.02
C THR A 172 0.84 -6.83 -1.30
N ILE A 173 1.32 -6.82 -0.06
CA ILE A 173 1.60 -8.01 0.74
C ILE A 173 0.61 -8.07 1.89
N HIS A 174 -0.06 -9.19 2.06
CA HIS A 174 -0.91 -9.46 3.22
C HIS A 174 -0.35 -10.67 3.96
N GLY A 175 -0.17 -10.54 5.27
CA GLY A 175 0.46 -11.61 6.02
C GLY A 175 0.36 -11.43 7.53
N ARG A 176 1.16 -12.22 8.23
CA ARG A 176 1.35 -12.11 9.67
C ARG A 176 2.85 -12.08 9.97
N ILE A 177 3.25 -11.30 10.96
CA ILE A 177 4.63 -11.16 11.42
C ILE A 177 4.69 -11.30 12.94
N ARG A 178 5.79 -11.80 13.49
CA ARG A 178 6.03 -11.85 14.94
C ARG A 178 7.47 -11.48 15.26
N GLY A 179 7.69 -10.79 16.37
CA GLY A 179 9.02 -10.36 16.80
C GLY A 179 9.90 -11.47 17.39
N GLY A 180 9.43 -12.72 17.42
CA GLY A 180 10.17 -13.86 17.92
C GLY A 180 9.34 -15.15 17.93
N PRO A 181 9.95 -16.33 18.14
CA PRO A 181 9.26 -17.62 18.03
C PRO A 181 8.10 -17.79 19.02
N ALA A 182 8.23 -17.22 20.22
CA ALA A 182 7.21 -17.26 21.26
C ALA A 182 6.28 -16.03 21.26
N LYS A 183 6.49 -15.05 20.37
CA LYS A 183 5.65 -13.84 20.31
C LYS A 183 4.41 -14.09 19.46
N PRO A 184 3.27 -13.44 19.78
CA PRO A 184 2.04 -13.60 19.01
C PRO A 184 2.22 -13.09 17.58
N TRP A 185 1.53 -13.74 16.65
CA TRP A 185 1.43 -13.29 15.27
C TRP A 185 0.58 -12.02 15.16
N MET A 186 1.11 -11.02 14.48
CA MET A 186 0.47 -9.75 14.21
C MET A 186 0.11 -9.68 12.72
N PRO A 187 -1.16 -9.46 12.34
CA PRO A 187 -1.50 -9.26 10.94
C PRO A 187 -0.90 -7.93 10.45
N PHE A 188 -0.50 -7.91 9.19
CA PHE A 188 -0.04 -6.70 8.54
C PHE A 188 -0.50 -6.65 7.08
N THR A 189 -0.57 -5.43 6.56
CA THR A 189 -0.61 -5.15 5.12
C THR A 189 0.58 -4.29 4.77
N GLY A 190 1.34 -4.71 3.77
CA GLY A 190 2.53 -4.04 3.28
C GLY A 190 2.36 -3.60 1.84
N GLU A 191 3.00 -2.49 1.50
CA GLU A 191 3.21 -2.04 0.14
C GLU A 191 4.71 -1.98 -0.11
N GLN A 192 5.14 -2.61 -1.20
CA GLN A 192 6.55 -2.67 -1.58
C GLN A 192 6.73 -2.12 -2.99
N VAL A 193 7.76 -1.31 -3.18
CA VAL A 193 8.27 -0.92 -4.49
C VAL A 193 9.76 -1.22 -4.51
N ASN A 194 10.19 -2.04 -5.46
CA ASN A 194 11.61 -2.19 -5.77
C ASN A 194 11.87 -1.62 -7.15
N VAL A 195 12.98 -0.92 -7.28
CA VAL A 195 13.54 -0.51 -8.57
C VAL A 195 14.92 -1.15 -8.68
N TYR A 196 15.25 -1.63 -9.87
CA TYR A 196 16.48 -2.32 -10.21
C TYR A 196 17.27 -1.52 -11.25
N GLY A 197 18.53 -1.91 -11.47
CA GLY A 197 19.44 -1.23 -12.40
C GLY A 197 20.60 -0.55 -11.67
N SER A 198 21.07 0.58 -12.19
CA SER A 198 22.23 1.29 -11.67
C SER A 198 22.02 1.89 -10.27
N GLU A 199 20.78 2.17 -9.92
CA GLU A 199 20.38 2.76 -8.64
C GLU A 199 19.26 1.94 -7.99
N PRO A 200 19.57 0.71 -7.56
CA PRO A 200 18.56 -0.18 -7.03
C PRO A 200 18.09 0.31 -5.66
N CYS A 201 16.77 0.21 -5.44
CA CYS A 201 16.18 0.54 -4.15
C CYS A 201 15.06 -0.43 -3.80
N ARG A 202 14.82 -0.57 -2.49
CA ARG A 202 13.71 -1.32 -1.93
C ARG A 202 12.99 -0.45 -0.91
N LEU A 203 11.73 -0.16 -1.21
CA LEU A 203 10.88 0.73 -0.43
C LEU A 203 9.72 -0.09 0.09
N PHE A 204 9.61 -0.23 1.41
CA PHE A 204 8.56 -1.01 2.04
C PHE A 204 7.85 -0.22 3.14
N PHE A 205 6.54 -0.04 2.97
CA PHE A 205 5.67 0.53 4.00
C PHE A 205 4.73 -0.55 4.52
N MET A 206 4.54 -0.62 5.83
CA MET A 206 3.66 -1.61 6.46
C MET A 206 2.73 -0.95 7.49
N ASP A 207 1.42 -1.22 7.34
CA ASP A 207 0.39 -1.01 8.38
C ASP A 207 0.26 -2.33 9.15
N ALA A 208 0.69 -2.31 10.41
CA ALA A 208 0.62 -3.43 11.33
C ALA A 208 -0.22 -3.07 12.55
N THR A 209 -0.52 -4.07 13.38
CA THR A 209 -1.19 -3.87 14.67
C THR A 209 -0.39 -4.53 15.78
N MET A 210 -0.05 -3.77 16.82
CA MET A 210 0.62 -4.25 18.03
C MET A 210 -0.27 -3.98 19.24
N PHE A 211 -0.62 -5.02 20.01
CA PHE A 211 -1.55 -4.93 21.15
C PHE A 211 -2.86 -4.16 20.85
N GLY A 212 -3.37 -4.28 19.62
CA GLY A 212 -4.59 -3.60 19.19
C GLY A 212 -4.42 -2.16 18.69
N LEU A 213 -3.22 -1.58 18.85
CA LEU A 213 -2.87 -0.25 18.39
C LEU A 213 -2.22 -0.28 16.99
N PRO A 214 -2.47 0.72 16.14
CA PRO A 214 -1.84 0.80 14.82
C PRO A 214 -0.35 1.08 14.93
N VAL A 215 0.44 0.43 14.09
CA VAL A 215 1.89 0.61 13.97
C VAL A 215 2.23 0.84 12.51
N ASP A 216 2.89 1.95 12.21
CA ASP A 216 3.43 2.23 10.88
C ASP A 216 4.90 1.84 10.87
N VAL A 217 5.31 1.08 9.85
CA VAL A 217 6.70 0.72 9.61
C VAL A 217 7.10 1.23 8.24
N LEU A 218 8.20 1.95 8.18
CA LEU A 218 8.86 2.36 6.95
C LEU A 218 10.25 1.76 6.93
N HIS A 219 10.51 0.91 5.95
CA HIS A 219 11.82 0.37 5.65
C HIS A 219 12.25 0.88 4.27
N LEU A 220 13.35 1.63 4.25
CA LEU A 220 13.94 2.19 3.03
C LEU A 220 15.30 1.56 2.82
N PHE A 221 15.63 1.27 1.58
CA PHE A 221 16.97 0.92 1.17
C PHE A 221 17.25 1.54 -0.19
N ASP A 222 18.25 2.42 -0.22
CA ASP A 222 18.70 3.14 -1.41
C ASP A 222 20.22 3.39 -1.30
N ARG A 223 20.77 4.31 -2.12
CA ARG A 223 22.20 4.67 -2.09
C ARG A 223 22.73 5.08 -0.72
N GLN A 224 21.87 5.57 0.18
CA GLN A 224 22.26 6.02 1.52
C GLN A 224 22.34 4.86 2.52
N GLY A 225 21.92 3.66 2.14
CA GLY A 225 21.85 2.49 3.00
C GLY A 225 20.43 2.18 3.46
N ALA A 226 20.32 1.20 4.35
CA ALA A 226 19.04 0.67 4.81
C ALA A 226 18.63 1.33 6.14
N THR A 227 17.38 1.79 6.21
CA THR A 227 16.80 2.39 7.41
C THR A 227 15.42 1.84 7.71
N MET A 228 15.18 1.47 8.97
CA MET A 228 13.87 1.05 9.46
C MET A 228 13.39 2.01 10.55
N ARG A 229 12.22 2.62 10.33
CA ARG A 229 11.53 3.46 11.28
C ARG A 229 10.16 2.88 11.59
N VAL A 230 9.86 2.77 12.89
CA VAL A 230 8.57 2.27 13.37
C VAL A 230 7.93 3.28 14.32
N ARG A 231 6.67 3.62 14.07
CA ARG A 231 5.89 4.52 14.92
C ARG A 231 4.61 3.85 15.42
N LEU A 232 4.41 3.86 16.73
CA LEU A 232 3.15 3.50 17.36
C LEU A 232 2.16 4.66 17.20
N ALA A 233 0.97 4.34 16.74
CA ALA A 233 -0.10 5.30 16.44
C ALA A 233 0.35 6.47 15.55
N SER A 234 1.30 6.24 14.63
CA SER A 234 1.87 7.27 13.75
C SER A 234 2.65 8.40 14.46
N VAL A 235 2.73 8.39 15.80
CA VAL A 235 3.27 9.49 16.61
C VAL A 235 4.52 9.07 17.36
N VAL A 236 4.44 8.00 18.16
CA VAL A 236 5.51 7.64 19.09
C VAL A 236 6.55 6.75 18.39
N PRO A 237 7.81 7.18 18.21
CA PRO A 237 8.84 6.32 17.63
C PRO A 237 9.16 5.18 18.59
N ILE A 238 9.11 3.94 18.10
CA ILE A 238 9.43 2.74 18.89
C ILE A 238 10.63 1.97 18.36
N VAL A 239 10.97 2.14 17.08
CA VAL A 239 12.21 1.59 16.49
C VAL A 239 12.78 2.63 15.51
N SER A 240 14.10 2.79 15.58
CA SER A 240 14.91 3.47 14.58
C SER A 240 16.19 2.65 14.42
N ALA A 241 16.40 2.08 13.24
CA ALA A 241 17.56 1.22 12.97
C ALA A 241 18.17 1.58 11.61
N ALA A 242 19.50 1.59 11.56
CA ALA A 242 20.30 1.89 10.38
C ALA A 242 21.72 1.33 10.58
N GLY A 243 22.54 1.36 9.53
CA GLY A 243 23.96 1.01 9.57
C GLY A 243 24.26 -0.37 8.98
N ASP A 244 25.52 -0.77 9.06
CA ASP A 244 26.12 -1.88 8.31
C ASP A 244 25.37 -3.22 8.39
N GLU A 245 24.87 -3.58 9.58
CA GLU A 245 24.09 -4.81 9.75
C GLU A 245 22.74 -4.74 9.00
N MET A 246 22.08 -3.57 9.03
CA MET A 246 20.84 -3.36 8.30
C MET A 246 21.10 -3.37 6.80
N ASP A 247 22.16 -2.70 6.33
CA ASP A 247 22.54 -2.69 4.91
C ASP A 247 22.77 -4.12 4.40
N ARG A 248 23.54 -4.93 5.14
CA ARG A 248 23.84 -6.32 4.77
C ARG A 248 22.57 -7.17 4.76
N ALA A 249 21.77 -7.12 5.83
CA ALA A 249 20.53 -7.88 5.94
C ALA A 249 19.54 -7.50 4.82
N GLU A 250 19.47 -6.22 4.47
CA GLU A 250 18.58 -5.73 3.44
C GLU A 250 19.09 -5.99 2.03
N THR A 251 20.40 -6.03 1.82
CA THR A 251 21.01 -6.53 0.58
C THR A 251 20.61 -7.98 0.32
N VAL A 252 20.58 -8.83 1.37
CA VAL A 252 20.02 -10.19 1.26
C VAL A 252 18.53 -10.17 0.93
N THR A 253 17.73 -9.24 1.50
CA THR A 253 16.31 -9.10 1.15
C THR A 253 16.14 -8.78 -0.34
N VAL A 254 16.94 -7.86 -0.88
CA VAL A 254 16.88 -7.48 -2.30
C VAL A 254 17.22 -8.66 -3.20
N LEU A 255 18.27 -9.42 -2.87
CA LEU A 255 18.61 -10.65 -3.60
C LEU A 255 17.48 -11.67 -3.52
N ASN A 256 16.88 -11.86 -2.34
CA ASN A 256 15.74 -12.76 -2.18
C ASN A 256 14.54 -12.33 -3.02
N ASP A 257 14.22 -11.03 -3.07
CA ASP A 257 13.14 -10.48 -3.89
C ASP A 257 13.40 -10.69 -5.39
N LEU A 258 14.65 -10.50 -5.84
CA LEU A 258 15.06 -10.81 -7.22
C LEU A 258 14.79 -12.28 -7.54
N CYS A 259 15.21 -13.21 -6.68
CA CYS A 259 15.05 -14.65 -6.94
C CYS A 259 13.59 -15.13 -6.82
N LEU A 260 12.80 -14.54 -5.92
CA LEU A 260 11.46 -15.05 -5.58
C LEU A 260 10.33 -14.32 -6.33
N LEU A 261 10.41 -12.99 -6.41
CA LEU A 261 9.30 -12.16 -6.87
C LEU A 261 9.46 -11.73 -8.34
N VAL A 262 10.70 -11.48 -8.77
CA VAL A 262 11.01 -11.00 -10.13
C VAL A 262 12.26 -11.67 -10.70
N PRO A 263 12.25 -12.99 -10.98
CA PRO A 263 13.44 -13.69 -11.47
C PRO A 263 13.96 -13.15 -12.79
N ALA A 264 13.08 -12.62 -13.65
CA ALA A 264 13.46 -11.98 -14.90
C ALA A 264 14.43 -10.78 -14.74
N ALA A 265 14.52 -10.17 -13.55
CA ALA A 265 15.47 -9.09 -13.27
C ALA A 265 16.88 -9.58 -12.93
N LEU A 266 17.11 -10.90 -12.77
CA LEU A 266 18.44 -11.45 -12.48
C LEU A 266 19.46 -11.18 -13.58
N VAL A 267 19.02 -11.11 -14.85
CA VAL A 267 19.88 -10.84 -16.02
C VAL A 267 20.60 -9.49 -15.94
N GLY A 268 19.94 -8.48 -15.37
CA GLY A 268 20.51 -7.13 -15.23
C GLY A 268 21.13 -6.87 -13.85
N ALA A 269 21.16 -7.88 -12.98
CA ALA A 269 21.62 -7.71 -11.61
C ALA A 269 23.15 -7.91 -11.52
N PRO A 270 23.85 -7.13 -10.67
CA PRO A 270 25.27 -7.31 -10.39
C PRO A 270 25.52 -8.57 -9.54
N ILE A 271 25.32 -9.75 -10.16
CA ILE A 271 25.49 -11.06 -9.54
C ILE A 271 26.60 -11.80 -10.27
N VAL A 272 27.59 -12.28 -9.52
CA VAL A 272 28.53 -13.29 -9.98
C VAL A 272 27.97 -14.65 -9.58
N TRP A 273 27.81 -15.53 -10.56
CA TRP A 273 27.25 -16.85 -10.35
C TRP A 273 28.33 -17.91 -10.30
N THR A 274 28.16 -18.86 -9.40
CA THR A 274 28.96 -20.09 -9.34
C THR A 274 28.03 -21.29 -9.18
N SER A 275 28.45 -22.45 -9.67
CA SER A 275 27.73 -23.71 -9.44
C SER A 275 28.72 -24.84 -9.17
N PRO A 276 28.47 -25.69 -8.18
CA PRO A 276 29.36 -26.82 -7.91
C PRO A 276 29.42 -27.76 -9.12
N PRO A 277 30.61 -28.26 -9.52
CA PRO A 277 30.71 -29.21 -10.62
C PRO A 277 29.89 -30.47 -10.35
N GLY A 278 29.02 -30.84 -11.29
CA GLY A 278 28.16 -32.03 -11.18
C GLY A 278 26.85 -31.83 -10.40
N GLU A 279 26.62 -30.65 -9.82
CA GLU A 279 25.33 -30.30 -9.22
C GLU A 279 24.48 -29.50 -10.22
N ASN A 280 23.38 -30.09 -10.64
CA ASN A 280 22.51 -29.50 -11.67
C ASN A 280 21.31 -28.74 -11.09
N ASP A 281 21.11 -28.74 -9.77
CA ASP A 281 19.95 -28.13 -9.10
C ASP A 281 20.32 -26.94 -8.21
N THR A 282 21.62 -26.63 -8.08
CA THR A 282 22.10 -25.64 -7.11
C THR A 282 22.98 -24.59 -7.77
N ALA A 283 22.73 -23.32 -7.47
CA ALA A 283 23.55 -22.21 -7.89
C ALA A 283 23.79 -21.24 -6.73
N THR A 284 25.01 -20.70 -6.63
CA THR A 284 25.37 -19.69 -5.64
C THR A 284 25.48 -18.33 -6.31
N ALA A 285 24.72 -17.36 -5.80
CA ALA A 285 24.76 -15.97 -6.19
C ALA A 285 25.65 -15.18 -5.24
N GLU A 286 26.66 -14.49 -5.77
CA GLU A 286 27.38 -13.41 -5.08
C GLU A 286 26.87 -12.07 -5.62
N PHE A 287 26.03 -11.40 -4.83
CA PHE A 287 25.34 -10.18 -5.22
C PHE A 287 25.97 -8.95 -4.58
N THR A 288 26.35 -7.98 -5.41
CA THR A 288 26.95 -6.72 -4.93
C THR A 288 26.02 -5.54 -5.11
N LEU A 289 25.68 -4.87 -4.01
CA LEU A 289 24.90 -3.63 -4.01
C LEU A 289 25.66 -2.52 -3.30
N GLY A 290 26.13 -1.53 -4.07
CA GLY A 290 26.97 -0.46 -3.54
C GLY A 290 28.26 -1.01 -2.94
N ARG A 291 28.43 -0.89 -1.62
CA ARG A 291 29.60 -1.40 -0.87
C ARG A 291 29.38 -2.76 -0.21
N ARG A 292 28.22 -3.38 -0.40
CA ARG A 292 27.86 -4.64 0.26
C ARG A 292 27.85 -5.75 -0.76
N THR A 293 28.54 -6.82 -0.42
CA THR A 293 28.47 -8.08 -1.16
C THR A 293 27.90 -9.14 -0.23
N VAL A 294 26.90 -9.86 -0.72
CA VAL A 294 26.24 -10.95 0.01
C VAL A 294 26.13 -12.17 -0.89
N THR A 295 25.98 -13.32 -0.26
CA THR A 295 25.95 -14.62 -0.89
C THR A 295 24.65 -15.35 -0.57
N ALA A 296 24.11 -16.05 -1.55
CA ALA A 296 22.98 -16.94 -1.34
C ALA A 296 23.08 -18.18 -2.23
N ALA A 297 22.77 -19.34 -1.66
CA ALA A 297 22.57 -20.58 -2.38
C ALA A 297 21.08 -20.70 -2.76
N LEU A 298 20.83 -20.99 -4.03
CA LEU A 298 19.51 -21.24 -4.59
C LEU A 298 19.41 -22.73 -4.94
N SER A 299 18.29 -23.35 -4.56
CA SER A 299 17.93 -24.70 -5.03
C SER A 299 16.79 -24.58 -6.03
N ILE A 300 16.98 -25.13 -7.23
CA ILE A 300 16.08 -25.02 -8.38
C ILE A 300 15.85 -26.43 -8.93
N ASP A 301 14.60 -26.88 -8.94
CA ASP A 301 14.27 -28.22 -9.38
C ASP A 301 14.43 -28.42 -10.90
N ALA A 302 14.25 -29.66 -11.35
CA ALA A 302 14.34 -30.03 -12.76
C ALA A 302 13.31 -29.32 -13.65
N ASP A 303 12.17 -28.89 -13.07
CA ASP A 303 11.15 -28.12 -13.78
C ASP A 303 11.49 -26.62 -13.86
N GLY A 304 12.58 -26.18 -13.22
CA GLY A 304 12.99 -24.77 -13.16
C GLY A 304 12.28 -23.97 -12.06
N ARG A 305 11.70 -24.61 -11.03
CA ARG A 305 11.10 -23.90 -9.89
C ARG A 305 12.15 -23.67 -8.80
N LEU A 306 12.20 -22.44 -8.28
CA LEU A 306 12.94 -22.13 -7.06
C LEU A 306 12.27 -22.88 -5.88
N THR A 307 13.00 -23.80 -5.26
CA THR A 307 12.52 -24.60 -4.12
C THR A 307 13.10 -24.12 -2.79
N ASP A 308 14.28 -23.48 -2.82
CA ASP A 308 14.89 -22.91 -1.63
C ASP A 308 15.81 -21.72 -1.95
N PHE A 309 15.95 -20.84 -0.97
CA PHE A 309 16.89 -19.72 -0.95
C PHE A 309 17.52 -19.65 0.42
N VAL A 310 18.84 -19.76 0.47
CA VAL A 310 19.59 -19.84 1.73
C VAL A 310 20.73 -18.84 1.74
N SER A 311 20.79 -18.00 2.77
CA SER A 311 21.88 -17.02 2.96
C SER A 311 22.26 -16.95 4.44
N ASP A 312 23.56 -17.01 4.72
CA ASP A 312 24.11 -16.82 6.06
C ASP A 312 24.43 -15.33 6.37
N ASP A 313 24.31 -14.47 5.37
CA ASP A 313 24.59 -13.03 5.49
C ASP A 313 23.47 -12.20 6.15
N ARG A 314 22.36 -12.84 6.53
CA ARG A 314 21.23 -12.16 7.18
C ARG A 314 21.19 -12.48 8.67
N LEU A 315 21.88 -11.65 9.45
CA LEU A 315 21.86 -11.75 10.91
C LEU A 315 20.44 -11.61 11.48
N ARG A 316 20.19 -12.33 12.58
CA ARG A 316 18.92 -12.27 13.29
C ARG A 316 18.94 -11.07 14.23
N ALA A 317 18.06 -10.10 14.01
CA ALA A 317 17.89 -8.98 14.94
C ALA A 317 17.59 -9.49 16.35
N ARG A 318 18.47 -9.17 17.32
CA ARG A 318 18.21 -9.39 18.75
C ARG A 318 17.45 -8.20 19.33
N PRO A 319 16.52 -8.40 20.28
CA PRO A 319 15.94 -7.28 21.01
C PRO A 319 17.04 -6.61 21.84
N THR A 320 17.20 -5.30 21.68
CA THR A 320 18.03 -4.36 22.47
C THR A 320 19.55 -4.29 22.20
N GLY A 321 19.99 -3.13 21.69
CA GLY A 321 21.01 -2.22 22.25
C GLY A 321 22.44 -2.67 22.60
N ALA A 322 22.78 -3.97 22.61
CA ALA A 322 24.10 -4.43 23.02
C ALA A 322 24.99 -4.72 21.80
N ARG A 323 26.12 -4.03 21.71
CA ARG A 323 27.21 -4.28 20.75
C ARG A 323 27.98 -5.54 21.17
N SER A 324 27.61 -6.69 20.64
CA SER A 324 28.46 -7.90 20.60
C SER A 324 28.22 -8.62 19.29
N PRO A 325 29.18 -9.38 18.75
CA PRO A 325 29.05 -10.02 17.44
C PRO A 325 27.79 -10.90 17.42
N GLY A 326 26.86 -10.59 16.53
CA GLY A 326 25.62 -11.35 16.39
C GLY A 326 25.91 -12.81 16.06
N SER A 327 25.12 -13.74 16.62
CA SER A 327 25.12 -15.13 16.16
C SER A 327 24.60 -15.17 14.72
N ALA A 328 25.33 -15.82 13.80
CA ALA A 328 24.94 -16.00 12.42
C ALA A 328 23.47 -16.43 12.30
N GLY A 329 22.68 -15.66 11.56
CA GLY A 329 21.30 -15.99 11.23
C GLY A 329 21.26 -16.58 9.82
N ARG A 330 20.78 -17.82 9.68
CA ARG A 330 20.49 -18.39 8.36
C ARG A 330 19.10 -17.93 7.93
N LEU A 331 19.00 -17.13 6.87
CA LEU A 331 17.73 -16.93 6.18
C LEU A 331 17.47 -18.16 5.30
N ARG A 332 16.29 -18.75 5.45
CA ARG A 332 15.79 -19.81 4.55
C ARG A 332 14.41 -19.44 4.06
N CYS A 333 14.21 -19.47 2.74
CA CYS A 333 12.92 -19.22 2.12
C CYS A 333 12.58 -20.36 1.14
N ALA A 334 11.65 -21.23 1.54
CA ALA A 334 11.14 -22.29 0.68
C ALA A 334 9.74 -21.90 0.19
N PRO A 335 9.55 -21.62 -1.12
CA PRO A 335 8.23 -21.34 -1.68
C PRO A 335 7.32 -22.54 -1.46
N ARG A 336 6.16 -22.35 -0.80
CA ARG A 336 5.15 -23.40 -0.68
C ARG A 336 4.28 -23.40 -1.92
N ALA A 337 4.24 -24.52 -2.63
CA ALA A 337 3.48 -24.75 -3.87
C ALA A 337 1.94 -24.60 -3.75
N SER A 338 1.39 -24.25 -2.58
CA SER A 338 -0.06 -24.11 -2.37
C SER A 338 -0.61 -22.71 -2.64
N GLY A 339 0.22 -21.75 -3.07
CA GLY A 339 -0.25 -20.47 -3.59
C GLY A 339 -0.52 -20.57 -5.08
N ARG A 340 -1.77 -20.33 -5.52
CA ARG A 340 -2.00 -19.89 -6.91
C ARG A 340 -1.29 -18.54 -7.07
N ALA A 341 -0.06 -18.54 -7.58
CA ALA A 341 0.44 -17.41 -8.34
C ALA A 341 -0.43 -17.35 -9.59
N THR A 342 -1.58 -16.68 -9.47
CA THR A 342 -2.32 -16.24 -10.66
C THR A 342 -1.34 -15.37 -11.41
N GLY A 343 -0.96 -15.81 -12.61
CA GLY A 343 0.15 -15.29 -13.37
C GLY A 343 0.23 -13.77 -13.29
N TYR A 344 1.43 -13.26 -13.07
CA TYR A 344 1.72 -11.84 -13.08
C TYR A 344 1.29 -11.26 -14.43
N ALA A 345 0.09 -10.69 -14.49
CA ALA A 345 -0.24 -9.74 -15.52
C ALA A 345 0.51 -8.46 -15.16
N VAL A 346 1.70 -8.28 -15.73
CA VAL A 346 2.35 -6.97 -15.83
C VAL A 346 1.41 -6.08 -16.64
N ARG A 347 0.46 -5.42 -15.97
CA ARG A 347 -0.24 -4.28 -16.56
C ARG A 347 0.73 -3.12 -16.51
N ALA A 348 1.57 -3.01 -17.53
CA ALA A 348 2.18 -1.74 -17.91
C ALA A 348 1.04 -0.78 -18.27
N ARG A 349 0.53 -0.02 -17.29
CA ARG A 349 -0.31 1.13 -17.59
C ARG A 349 0.63 2.22 -18.09
N ARG A 350 0.49 2.60 -19.36
CA ARG A 350 1.02 3.90 -19.84
C ARG A 350 0.45 4.99 -18.92
N ALA A 351 1.34 5.79 -18.34
CA ALA A 351 0.94 7.06 -17.74
C ALA A 351 0.30 7.91 -18.86
N GLY A 352 -0.95 8.34 -18.66
CA GLY A 352 -1.55 9.37 -19.54
C GLY A 352 -3.02 9.22 -19.97
N THR A 353 -3.71 8.10 -19.72
CA THR A 353 -5.14 8.00 -20.10
C THR A 353 -6.05 8.05 -18.87
N ARG A 354 -6.75 9.19 -18.71
CA ARG A 354 -7.93 9.31 -17.83
C ARG A 354 -8.93 8.20 -18.19
N PRO A 355 -9.57 7.55 -17.20
CA PRO A 355 -10.66 6.63 -17.50
C PRO A 355 -11.86 7.43 -18.03
N SER A 356 -12.29 7.13 -19.25
CA SER A 356 -13.59 7.56 -19.77
C SER A 356 -14.72 6.99 -18.88
N PRO A 357 -15.82 7.71 -18.61
CA PRO A 357 -16.92 7.19 -17.83
C PRO A 357 -17.50 5.95 -18.49
N ARG A 358 -17.73 4.89 -17.70
CA ARG A 358 -18.45 3.70 -18.15
C ARG A 358 -19.89 4.09 -18.45
N GLU A 359 -20.32 3.91 -19.70
CA GLU A 359 -21.74 3.76 -20.02
C GLU A 359 -22.28 2.50 -19.32
N PRO A 360 -23.50 2.55 -18.75
CA PRO A 360 -24.13 1.38 -18.17
C PRO A 360 -24.67 0.46 -19.28
N SER A 361 -24.29 -0.82 -19.23
CA SER A 361 -24.94 -1.88 -20.02
C SER A 361 -26.40 -2.04 -19.58
N PRO A 362 -27.36 -2.25 -20.51
CA PRO A 362 -28.78 -2.32 -20.16
C PRO A 362 -29.14 -3.67 -19.54
N THR A 363 -29.87 -3.60 -18.42
CA THR A 363 -30.55 -4.73 -17.79
C THR A 363 -31.73 -5.19 -18.63
N SER A 364 -31.83 -6.51 -18.81
CA SER A 364 -33.00 -7.22 -19.33
C SER A 364 -34.20 -7.08 -18.39
N SER A 365 -35.33 -6.59 -18.90
CA SER A 365 -36.65 -6.87 -18.34
C SER A 365 -37.71 -6.91 -19.44
N SER A 366 -38.70 -7.75 -19.20
CA SER A 366 -39.74 -8.24 -20.10
C SER A 366 -40.97 -7.34 -20.22
N SER A 367 -41.75 -7.59 -21.28
CA SER A 367 -43.17 -7.31 -21.53
C SER A 367 -43.62 -5.87 -21.84
N SER A 368 -44.10 -5.63 -23.06
CA SER A 368 -45.54 -5.54 -23.40
C SER A 368 -45.77 -5.07 -24.85
N THR A 369 -46.90 -5.51 -25.39
CA THR A 369 -47.34 -5.51 -26.80
C THR A 369 -48.07 -4.21 -27.18
N THR A 370 -47.85 -3.68 -28.40
CA THR A 370 -48.84 -3.15 -29.40
C THR A 370 -48.15 -2.27 -30.48
N GLY A 371 -48.41 -2.54 -31.78
CA GLY A 371 -47.80 -1.89 -32.97
C GLY A 371 -48.66 -0.75 -33.60
N PRO A 372 -48.61 -0.45 -34.92
CA PRO A 372 -47.54 -0.53 -35.93
C PRO A 372 -47.39 0.84 -36.71
N PRO A 373 -47.04 0.95 -38.01
CA PRO A 373 -45.71 1.34 -38.48
C PRO A 373 -45.66 2.64 -39.35
N SER A 374 -44.47 3.21 -39.55
CA SER A 374 -44.19 4.00 -40.77
C SER A 374 -42.69 4.00 -41.15
N ARG A 375 -42.47 3.85 -42.46
CA ARG A 375 -41.18 3.87 -43.17
C ARG A 375 -40.60 5.29 -43.22
N VAL A 376 -39.27 5.44 -43.28
CA VAL A 376 -38.51 6.12 -44.37
C VAL A 376 -36.98 6.00 -44.16
N ARG A 377 -36.38 5.26 -45.09
CA ARG A 377 -35.10 5.41 -45.86
C ARG A 377 -34.04 6.50 -45.55
N ARG A 378 -32.78 6.04 -45.73
CA ARG A 378 -31.48 6.71 -46.11
C ARG A 378 -30.73 7.42 -44.97
N GLY A 379 -29.39 7.35 -44.87
CA GLY A 379 -28.38 7.01 -45.86
C GLY A 379 -27.03 6.59 -45.27
N ARG A 380 -26.23 6.01 -46.16
CA ARG A 380 -24.87 5.49 -46.00
C ARG A 380 -23.87 6.60 -45.66
N GLN A 381 -22.88 6.30 -44.82
CA GLN A 381 -21.48 6.68 -45.08
C GLN A 381 -20.55 5.52 -44.69
N ARG A 382 -19.62 5.24 -45.60
CA ARG A 382 -18.51 4.25 -45.53
C ARG A 382 -17.36 4.89 -44.74
N GLU A 383 -16.56 4.17 -43.94
CA GLU A 383 -15.28 3.50 -44.27
C GLU A 383 -14.55 3.21 -42.93
N PRO A 384 -13.43 2.46 -42.85
CA PRO A 384 -13.07 1.21 -43.53
C PRO A 384 -12.79 0.07 -42.52
N SER A 385 -12.84 -1.13 -43.07
CA SER A 385 -12.52 -2.45 -42.52
C SER A 385 -11.07 -2.60 -42.04
N LEU A 386 -10.89 -3.07 -40.80
CA LEU A 386 -9.67 -3.75 -40.35
C LEU A 386 -9.91 -5.26 -40.33
N GLN A 387 -9.14 -5.95 -41.18
CA GLN A 387 -9.08 -7.40 -41.33
C GLN A 387 -8.77 -8.11 -40.01
N ARG A 388 -9.60 -9.09 -39.66
CA ARG A 388 -9.23 -10.20 -38.77
C ARG A 388 -8.47 -11.24 -39.59
N ALA A 389 -7.21 -11.47 -39.27
CA ALA A 389 -6.50 -12.69 -39.67
C ALA A 389 -6.55 -13.70 -38.52
N ARG A 390 -7.34 -14.77 -38.72
CA ARG A 390 -7.14 -16.08 -38.12
C ARG A 390 -6.20 -16.84 -39.05
N VAL A 391 -5.18 -17.52 -38.53
CA VAL A 391 -4.55 -18.82 -38.90
C VAL A 391 -3.41 -18.98 -37.87
N GLY A 392 -3.08 -20.08 -37.23
CA GLY A 392 -3.39 -21.51 -37.35
C GLY A 392 -2.18 -22.25 -36.73
N ARG A 393 -2.42 -23.23 -35.85
CA ARG A 393 -1.48 -24.36 -35.63
C ARG A 393 -1.56 -25.28 -36.87
N PRO A 394 -0.66 -26.26 -37.14
CA PRO A 394 0.34 -26.94 -36.30
C PRO A 394 1.67 -27.16 -37.12
N PRO A 395 2.48 -28.26 -37.07
CA PRO A 395 2.41 -29.55 -36.35
C PRO A 395 2.74 -29.47 -34.85
#